data_AF-A0A7Y1MPA7-F1
#
_entry.id   AF-A0A7Y1MPA7-F1
#
_cell.length_a   1.000
_cell.length_b   1.000
_cell.length_c   1.000
_cell.angle_alpha   90.00
_cell.angle_beta   90.00
_cell.angle_gamma   90.00
#
_symmetry.space_group_name_H-M   'P 1'
#
loop_
_entity.id
_entity.type
_entity.pdbx_description
1 polymer ?
#
loop_
_entity_poly.entity_id
_entity_poly.type
_entity_poly.pdbx_seq_one_letter_code
_entity_poly.pdbx_strand_id
1 'polypeptide(L)'
;MMHSSDKVFTGFVSRLLSLRLFSEEQLLEILEEFDGAQGVVESNLYISAYEEIARYLARFQSLDEMICFVESNSEMLSELPGEQYYFVEALVDAYSAGGVNVATLINASSERYRGYLIKRFG
;
A
#
# COMPACT_ATOMS: atom_id res chain seq x y z
N MET A 1 -19.24 2.02 8.64
CA MET A 1 -19.71 1.20 7.51
C MET A 1 -18.68 0.12 7.27
N MET A 2 -19.08 -1.14 7.17
CA MET A 2 -18.17 -2.23 6.84
C MET A 2 -18.11 -2.27 5.31
N HIS A 3 -17.05 -1.69 4.74
CA HIS A 3 -16.82 -1.74 3.30
C HIS A 3 -16.39 -3.17 2.94
N SER A 4 -16.85 -3.68 1.80
CA SER A 4 -16.42 -4.99 1.33
C SER A 4 -15.00 -4.88 0.73
N SER A 5 -14.13 -5.84 1.06
CA SER A 5 -12.71 -5.80 0.67
C SER A 5 -12.49 -5.65 -0.83
N ASP A 6 -13.34 -6.27 -1.64
CA ASP A 6 -13.37 -6.11 -3.11
C ASP A 6 -13.48 -4.63 -3.54
N LYS A 7 -14.42 -3.88 -2.96
CA LYS A 7 -14.69 -2.48 -3.32
C LYS A 7 -13.56 -1.57 -2.87
N VAL A 8 -13.03 -1.80 -1.66
CA VAL A 8 -11.94 -1.00 -1.12
C VAL A 8 -10.66 -1.25 -1.90
N PHE A 9 -10.35 -2.51 -2.20
CA PHE A 9 -9.20 -2.87 -3.02
C PHE A 9 -9.31 -2.29 -4.44
N THR A 10 -10.47 -2.43 -5.09
CA THR A 10 -10.68 -1.88 -6.44
C THR A 10 -10.60 -0.35 -6.44
N GLY A 11 -11.15 0.30 -5.41
CA GLY A 11 -11.04 1.75 -5.23
C GLY A 11 -9.60 2.21 -5.02
N PHE A 12 -8.85 1.47 -4.20
CA PHE A 12 -7.42 1.69 -3.98
C PHE A 12 -6.63 1.60 -5.27
N VAL A 13 -6.77 0.51 -6.03
CA VAL A 13 -6.09 0.32 -7.33
C VAL A 13 -6.46 1.44 -8.31
N SER A 14 -7.74 1.77 -8.42
CA SER A 14 -8.22 2.87 -9.28
C SER A 14 -7.58 4.20 -8.88
N ARG A 15 -7.41 4.45 -7.58
CA ARG A 15 -6.76 5.65 -7.08
C ARG A 15 -5.29 5.69 -7.48
N LEU A 16 -4.54 4.60 -7.34
CA LEU A 16 -3.12 4.54 -7.73
C LEU A 16 -2.93 4.80 -9.23
N LEU A 17 -3.78 4.21 -10.07
CA LEU A 17 -3.79 4.46 -11.51
C LEU A 17 -4.11 5.93 -11.82
N SER A 18 -5.09 6.53 -11.14
CA SER A 18 -5.45 7.94 -11.34
C SER A 18 -4.32 8.91 -10.96
N LEU A 19 -3.50 8.54 -9.97
CA LEU A 19 -2.33 9.29 -9.52
C LEU A 19 -1.10 9.01 -10.41
N ARG A 20 -1.21 8.10 -11.38
CA ARG A 20 -0.13 7.69 -12.29
C ARG A 20 1.10 7.16 -11.55
N LEU A 21 0.89 6.50 -10.42
CA LEU A 21 1.98 5.83 -9.68
C LEU A 21 2.48 4.59 -10.41
N PHE A 22 1.62 4.01 -11.25
CA PHE A 22 1.94 3.03 -12.28
C PHE A 22 0.85 3.02 -13.36
N SER A 23 1.12 2.36 -14.49
CA SER A 23 0.15 2.13 -15.56
C SER A 23 -0.66 0.85 -15.36
N GLU A 24 -1.71 0.65 -16.16
CA GLU A 24 -2.50 -0.59 -16.13
C GLU A 24 -1.65 -1.81 -16.53
N GLU A 25 -0.71 -1.65 -17.48
CA GLU A 25 0.21 -2.72 -17.86
C GLU A 25 1.13 -3.10 -16.69
N GLN A 26 1.66 -2.11 -15.99
CA GLN A 26 2.48 -2.35 -14.79
C GLN A 26 1.67 -3.01 -13.68
N LEU A 27 0.38 -2.68 -13.52
CA LEU A 27 -0.49 -3.36 -12.56
C LEU A 27 -0.65 -4.85 -12.88
N LEU A 28 -0.77 -5.21 -14.16
CA LEU A 28 -0.83 -6.62 -14.58
C LEU A 28 0.48 -7.34 -14.25
N GLU A 29 1.63 -6.69 -14.44
CA GLU A 29 2.94 -7.24 -14.07
C GLU A 29 3.07 -7.40 -12.54
N ILE A 30 2.67 -6.40 -11.77
CA ILE A 30 2.73 -6.43 -10.30
C ILE A 30 1.89 -7.58 -9.72
N LEU A 31 0.73 -7.84 -10.33
CA LEU A 31 -0.23 -8.83 -9.84
C LEU A 31 -0.28 -10.09 -10.71
N GLU A 32 0.76 -10.38 -11.49
CA GLU A 32 0.80 -11.53 -12.41
C GLU A 32 0.57 -12.85 -11.66
N GLU A 33 1.22 -13.02 -10.50
CA GLU A 33 1.09 -14.21 -9.66
C GLU A 33 -0.31 -14.41 -9.06
N PHE A 34 -1.18 -13.39 -9.16
CA PHE A 34 -2.54 -13.40 -8.64
C PHE A 34 -3.59 -13.36 -9.75
N ASP A 35 -3.24 -13.63 -11.01
CA ASP A 35 -4.11 -13.48 -12.17
C ASP A 35 -4.70 -12.05 -12.28
N GLY A 36 -3.88 -11.05 -11.94
CA GLY A 36 -4.25 -9.63 -11.95
C GLY A 36 -5.19 -9.24 -10.81
N ALA A 37 -5.70 -7.99 -10.88
CA ALA A 37 -6.60 -7.46 -9.84
C ALA A 37 -7.89 -8.28 -9.68
N GLN A 38 -8.38 -8.89 -10.78
CA GLN A 38 -9.57 -9.74 -10.74
C GLN A 38 -9.30 -11.05 -9.98
N GLY A 39 -8.18 -11.72 -10.22
CA GLY A 39 -7.84 -12.95 -9.51
C GLY A 39 -7.56 -12.70 -8.02
N VAL A 40 -7.04 -11.52 -7.64
CA VAL A 40 -6.96 -11.09 -6.23
C VAL A 40 -8.34 -11.06 -5.56
N VAL A 41 -9.35 -10.50 -6.24
CA VAL A 41 -10.74 -10.42 -5.72
C VAL A 41 -11.35 -11.81 -5.62
N GLU A 42 -11.21 -12.64 -6.65
CA GLU A 42 -11.78 -13.99 -6.70
C GLU A 42 -11.16 -14.93 -5.66
N SER A 43 -9.86 -14.77 -5.42
CA SER A 43 -9.10 -15.61 -4.48
C SER A 43 -8.98 -15.01 -3.07
N ASN A 44 -9.53 -13.82 -2.84
CA ASN A 44 -9.49 -13.10 -1.56
C ASN A 44 -8.04 -12.86 -1.04
N LEU A 45 -7.12 -12.52 -1.95
CA LEU A 45 -5.67 -12.36 -1.69
C LEU A 45 -5.25 -10.89 -1.47
N TYR A 46 -6.10 -10.09 -0.84
CA TYR A 46 -5.91 -8.63 -0.74
C TYR A 46 -4.61 -8.23 -0.03
N ILE A 47 -4.25 -8.93 1.06
CA ILE A 47 -3.03 -8.62 1.82
C ILE A 47 -1.79 -8.75 0.93
N SER A 48 -1.65 -9.89 0.25
CA SER A 48 -0.52 -10.14 -0.65
C SER A 48 -0.48 -9.14 -1.81
N ALA A 49 -1.63 -8.78 -2.36
CA ALA A 49 -1.70 -7.75 -3.41
C ALA A 49 -1.25 -6.37 -2.90
N TYR A 50 -1.68 -5.98 -1.69
CA TYR A 50 -1.22 -4.74 -1.05
C TYR A 50 0.29 -4.72 -0.84
N GLU A 51 0.87 -5.85 -0.41
CA GLU A 51 2.31 -5.98 -0.19
C GLU A 51 3.10 -5.87 -1.50
N GLU A 52 2.69 -6.57 -2.56
CA GLU A 52 3.39 -6.51 -3.86
C GLU A 52 3.31 -5.13 -4.50
N ILE A 53 2.16 -4.47 -4.43
CA ILE A 53 2.01 -3.08 -4.88
C ILE A 53 2.94 -2.16 -4.09
N ALA A 54 3.01 -2.29 -2.77
CA ALA A 54 3.88 -1.47 -1.94
C ALA A 54 5.37 -1.67 -2.29
N ARG A 55 5.81 -2.92 -2.46
CA ARG A 55 7.19 -3.26 -2.84
C ARG A 55 7.55 -2.71 -4.22
N TYR A 56 6.62 -2.78 -5.17
CA TYR A 56 6.81 -2.16 -6.48
C TYR A 56 6.99 -0.64 -6.33
N LEU A 57 6.09 0.04 -5.64
CA LEU A 57 6.17 1.49 -5.45
C LEU A 57 7.47 1.91 -4.76
N ALA A 58 7.90 1.21 -3.72
CA ALA A 58 9.16 1.49 -3.02
C ALA A 58 10.41 1.40 -3.92
N ARG A 59 10.36 0.61 -5.00
CA ARG A 59 11.48 0.47 -5.94
C ARG A 59 11.57 1.62 -6.94
N PHE A 60 10.44 2.23 -7.29
CA PHE A 60 10.36 3.19 -8.38
C PHE A 60 10.03 4.62 -7.94
N GLN A 61 9.54 4.79 -6.72
CA GLN A 61 9.22 6.08 -6.15
C GLN A 61 10.25 6.46 -5.08
N SER A 62 10.42 7.75 -4.84
CA SER A 62 11.22 8.25 -3.73
C SER A 62 10.44 8.16 -2.41
N LEU A 63 11.19 8.14 -1.29
CA LEU A 63 10.58 8.18 0.04
C LEU A 63 9.69 9.42 0.22
N ASP A 64 10.11 10.59 -0.27
CA ASP A 64 9.37 11.84 -0.14
C ASP A 64 8.03 11.78 -0.91
N GLU A 65 8.02 11.20 -2.11
CA GLU A 65 6.79 10.97 -2.87
C GLU A 65 5.83 10.03 -2.12
N MET A 66 6.38 9.00 -1.48
CA MET A 66 5.59 8.05 -0.70
C MET A 66 5.07 8.61 0.62
N ILE A 67 5.82 9.49 1.28
CA ILE A 67 5.33 10.26 2.42
C ILE A 67 4.13 11.10 1.98
N CYS A 68 4.30 11.91 0.91
CA CYS A 68 3.24 12.74 0.37
C CYS A 68 1.99 11.92 0.01
N PHE A 69 2.19 10.74 -0.60
CA PHE A 69 1.11 9.83 -0.95
C PHE A 69 0.35 9.33 0.27
N VAL A 70 1.06 8.82 1.29
CA VAL A 70 0.44 8.27 2.51
C VAL A 70 -0.33 9.35 3.26
N GLU A 71 0.22 10.56 3.39
CA GLU A 71 -0.47 11.68 4.04
C GLU A 71 -1.74 12.08 3.28
N SER A 72 -1.61 12.28 1.96
CA SER A 72 -2.69 12.78 1.10
C SER A 72 -3.83 11.79 0.89
N ASN A 73 -3.61 10.51 1.19
CA ASN A 73 -4.60 9.45 1.02
C ASN A 73 -4.83 8.64 2.32
N SER A 74 -4.56 9.26 3.47
CA SER A 74 -4.68 8.64 4.79
C SER A 74 -6.08 8.11 5.10
N GLU A 75 -7.14 8.82 4.65
CA GLU A 75 -8.53 8.36 4.80
C GLU A 75 -8.76 7.06 4.04
N MET A 76 -8.37 7.01 2.76
CA MET A 76 -8.47 5.82 1.92
C MET A 76 -7.70 4.65 2.53
N LEU A 77 -6.47 4.88 3.02
CA LEU A 77 -5.62 3.88 3.69
C LEU A 77 -6.08 3.50 5.11
N SER A 78 -7.28 3.94 5.52
CA SER A 78 -7.85 3.62 6.83
C SER A 78 -9.25 2.97 6.75
N GLU A 79 -9.77 2.77 5.55
CA GLU A 79 -11.08 2.14 5.29
C GLU A 79 -11.12 0.68 5.75
N LEU A 80 -10.04 -0.07 5.50
CA LEU A 80 -9.83 -1.45 5.96
C LEU A 80 -8.48 -1.57 6.68
N PRO A 81 -8.43 -1.19 7.98
CA PRO A 81 -7.18 -1.15 8.73
C PRO A 81 -6.43 -2.48 8.80
N GLY A 82 -7.13 -3.62 8.67
CA GLY A 82 -6.50 -4.94 8.69
C GLY A 82 -5.66 -5.19 7.44
N GLU A 83 -6.23 -4.99 6.26
CA GLU A 83 -5.56 -5.29 4.97
C GLU A 83 -4.61 -4.15 4.57
N GLN A 84 -5.07 -2.90 4.67
CA GLN A 84 -4.32 -1.73 4.23
C GLN A 84 -3.11 -1.41 5.13
N TYR A 85 -3.09 -1.95 6.34
CA TYR A 85 -1.89 -1.93 7.17
C TYR A 85 -0.70 -2.57 6.45
N TYR A 86 -0.90 -3.71 5.79
CA TYR A 86 0.18 -4.46 5.14
C TYR A 86 0.77 -3.72 3.94
N PHE A 87 -0.02 -2.87 3.26
CA PHE A 87 0.52 -1.94 2.27
C PHE A 87 1.55 -1.00 2.89
N VAL A 88 1.18 -0.32 3.99
CA VAL A 88 2.07 0.66 4.64
C VAL A 88 3.25 -0.02 5.31
N GLU A 89 3.04 -1.17 5.94
CA GLU A 89 4.11 -1.97 6.52
C GLU A 89 5.12 -2.39 5.45
N ALA A 90 4.69 -2.95 4.33
CA ALA A 90 5.58 -3.37 3.26
C ALA A 90 6.34 -2.19 2.63
N LEU A 91 5.70 -1.02 2.54
CA LEU A 91 6.35 0.22 2.08
C LEU A 91 7.47 0.65 3.04
N VAL A 92 7.18 0.69 4.34
CA VAL A 92 8.15 1.02 5.40
C VAL A 92 9.30 0.00 5.43
N ASP A 93 8.98 -1.29 5.36
CA ASP A 93 9.95 -2.38 5.35
C ASP A 93 10.90 -2.26 4.15
N ALA A 94 10.37 -2.02 2.95
CA ALA A 94 11.17 -1.88 1.73
C ALA A 94 12.16 -0.70 1.79
N TYR A 95 11.73 0.48 2.26
CA TYR A 95 12.63 1.62 2.44
C TYR A 95 13.64 1.40 3.57
N SER A 96 13.20 0.81 4.69
CA SER A 96 14.06 0.52 5.84
C SER A 96 15.16 -0.49 5.47
N ALA A 97 14.81 -1.54 4.72
CA ALA A 97 15.77 -2.51 4.19
C ALA A 97 16.81 -1.86 3.25
N GLY A 98 16.45 -0.76 2.59
CA GLY A 98 17.37 0.09 1.82
C GLY A 98 18.27 1.01 2.66
N GLY A 99 18.20 0.95 3.98
CA GLY A 99 18.96 1.80 4.90
C GLY A 99 18.40 3.22 5.04
N VAL A 100 17.18 3.48 4.58
CA VAL A 100 16.55 4.80 4.64
C VAL A 100 15.89 5.00 6.01
N ASN A 101 15.97 6.22 6.56
CA ASN A 101 15.22 6.57 7.76
C ASN A 101 13.73 6.73 7.44
N VAL A 102 12.92 5.81 7.94
CA VAL A 102 11.48 5.73 7.68
C VAL A 102 10.61 6.43 8.73
N ALA A 103 11.19 7.12 9.72
CA ALA A 103 10.44 7.76 10.79
C ALA A 103 9.37 8.73 10.28
N THR A 104 9.67 9.51 9.25
CA THR A 104 8.69 10.45 8.65
C THR A 104 7.54 9.72 7.96
N LEU A 105 7.81 8.61 7.27
CA LEU A 105 6.78 7.77 6.65
C LEU A 105 5.86 7.11 7.69
N ILE A 106 6.44 6.66 8.81
CA ILE A 106 5.69 6.14 9.95
C ILE A 106 4.83 7.25 10.59
N ASN A 107 5.32 8.48 10.67
CA ASN A 107 4.53 9.59 11.22
C ASN A 107 3.39 10.02 10.29
N ALA A 108 3.62 10.00 8.98
CA ALA A 108 2.60 10.23 7.94
C ALA A 108 1.46 9.21 7.94
N SER A 109 1.73 8.00 8.41
CA SER A 109 0.81 6.87 8.47
C SER A 109 -0.40 7.11 9.39
N SER A 110 -1.51 6.41 9.11
CA SER A 110 -2.73 6.48 9.94
C SER A 110 -2.43 6.15 11.41
N GLU A 111 -3.04 6.91 12.31
CA GLU A 111 -2.94 6.69 13.76
C GLU A 111 -3.37 5.28 14.18
N ARG A 112 -4.27 4.65 13.39
CA ARG A 112 -4.76 3.28 13.62
C ARG A 112 -3.66 2.25 13.64
N TYR A 113 -2.58 2.46 12.87
CA TYR A 113 -1.47 1.53 12.80
C TYR A 113 -0.09 2.12 13.11
N ARG A 114 0.03 3.44 13.28
CA ARG A 114 1.30 4.11 13.63
C ARG A 114 2.00 3.46 14.83
N GLY A 115 1.26 3.11 15.88
CA GLY A 115 1.83 2.45 17.06
C GLY A 115 2.47 1.09 16.76
N TYR A 116 1.88 0.30 15.86
CA TYR A 116 2.45 -0.99 15.43
C TYR A 116 3.71 -0.78 14.58
N LEU A 117 3.69 0.21 13.69
CA LEU A 117 4.86 0.56 12.87
C LEU A 117 6.03 1.04 13.73
N ILE A 118 5.80 1.94 14.69
CA ILE A 118 6.84 2.41 15.63
C ILE A 118 7.42 1.24 16.42
N LYS A 119 6.60 0.33 16.92
CA LYS A 119 7.09 -0.83 17.68
C LYS A 119 8.03 -1.73 16.86
N ARG A 120 7.82 -1.80 15.54
CA ARG A 120 8.56 -2.69 14.65
C ARG A 120 9.78 -2.03 13.99
N PHE A 121 9.67 -0.74 13.63
CA PHE A 121 10.65 -0.03 12.81
C PHE A 121 11.22 1.25 13.46
N GLY A 122 10.71 1.63 14.63
CA GLY A 122 11.13 2.82 15.38
C GLY A 122 12.35 2.61 16.27
#